data_AF-A4JVB6-F1
#
_entry.id   AF-A4JVB6-F1
#
_cell.length_a   1.000
_cell.length_b   1.000
_cell.length_c   1.000
_cell.angle_alpha   90.00
_cell.angle_beta   90.00
_cell.angle_gamma   90.00
#
_symmetry.space_group_name_H-M   'P 1'
#
loop_
_entity.id
_entity.type
_entity.pdbx_description
1 polymer ?
#
loop_
_entity_poly.entity_id
_entity_poly.type
_entity_poly.pdbx_seq_one_letter_code
_entity_poly.pdbx_strand_id
1 'polypeptide(L)' 'MKKDLPQEQQDFLRHAMDVLGMTREEFAERIGAKKRALDNWLLPSSSAEHRAMPDMAWKFIREILSHLEQKP' A
#
# COMPACT_ATOMS: atom_id res chain seq x y z
N MET A 1 -3.17 4.08 20.10
CA MET A 1 -1.91 3.45 19.65
C MET A 1 -2.12 1.95 19.46
N LYS A 2 -2.44 1.51 18.23
CA LYS A 2 -2.41 0.08 17.89
C LYS A 2 -1.02 -0.22 17.34
N LYS A 3 -0.20 -0.88 18.18
CA LYS A 3 1.16 -1.36 17.90
C LYS A 3 1.17 -2.28 16.69
N ASP A 4 2.03 -1.95 15.72
CA ASP A 4 2.95 -2.82 14.96
C ASP A 4 2.61 -4.32 14.91
N LEU A 5 1.45 -4.70 14.38
CA LEU A 5 1.32 -6.02 13.76
C LEU A 5 2.07 -5.95 12.42
N PRO A 6 2.79 -7.01 11.99
CA PRO A 6 3.22 -7.13 10.61
C PRO A 6 1.95 -7.13 9.76
N GLN A 7 1.58 -5.96 9.27
CA GLN A 7 0.40 -5.85 8.43
C GLN A 7 0.78 -6.55 7.14
N GLU A 8 0.11 -7.66 6.83
CA GLU A 8 0.32 -8.33 5.55
C GLU A 8 0.23 -7.27 4.46
N GLN A 9 1.14 -7.31 3.48
CA GLN A 9 1.24 -6.32 2.41
C GLN A 9 -0.12 -5.96 1.80
N GLN A 10 -0.99 -6.96 1.65
CA GLN A 10 -2.35 -6.80 1.18
C GLN A 10 -3.18 -5.88 2.09
N ASP A 11 -3.17 -6.12 3.40
CA ASP A 11 -3.91 -5.32 4.38
C ASP A 11 -3.36 -3.90 4.46
N PHE A 12 -2.04 -3.75 4.41
CA PHE A 12 -1.40 -2.44 4.41
C PHE A 12 -1.83 -1.60 3.20
N LEU A 13 -1.80 -2.19 1.99
CA LEU A 13 -2.19 -1.51 0.76
C LEU A 13 -3.69 -1.19 0.73
N ARG A 14 -4.55 -2.10 1.20
CA ARG A 14 -5.99 -1.86 1.33
C ARG A 14 -6.29 -0.72 2.29
N HIS A 15 -5.64 -0.72 3.45
CA HIS A 15 -5.80 0.36 4.43
C HIS A 15 -5.31 1.70 3.86
N ALA A 16 -4.18 1.73 3.16
CA ALA A 16 -3.67 2.96 2.55
C ALA A 16 -4.65 3.54 1.52
N MET A 17 -5.23 2.69 0.66
CA MET A 17 -6.24 3.12 -0.32
C MET A 17 -7.51 3.66 0.36
N ASP A 18 -7.97 3.00 1.42
CA ASP A 18 -9.14 3.42 2.20
C ASP A 18 -8.93 4.79 2.85
N VAL A 19 -7.79 4.99 3.53
CA VAL A 19 -7.43 6.27 4.17
C VAL A 19 -7.31 7.41 3.14
N LEU A 20 -6.78 7.11 1.95
CA LEU A 20 -6.62 8.08 0.88
C LEU A 20 -7.89 8.31 0.05
N GLY A 21 -8.93 7.47 0.23
CA GLY A 21 -10.14 7.50 -0.59
C GLY A 21 -9.87 7.25 -2.07
N MET A 22 -8.87 6.42 -2.40
CA MET A 22 -8.40 6.20 -3.78
C MET A 22 -8.77 4.82 -4.30
N THR A 23 -9.11 4.77 -5.58
CA THR A 23 -9.16 3.52 -6.34
C THR A 23 -7.76 2.92 -6.50
N ARG A 24 -7.68 1.66 -6.93
CA ARG A 24 -6.39 1.01 -7.23
C ARG A 24 -5.61 1.73 -8.33
N GLU A 25 -6.29 2.31 -9.30
CA GLU A 25 -5.65 2.99 -10.42
C GLU A 25 -5.01 4.30 -9.96
N GLU A 26 -5.79 5.15 -9.28
CA GLU A 26 -5.31 6.41 -8.70
C GLU A 26 -4.19 6.16 -7.68
N PHE A 27 -4.33 5.13 -6.84
CA PHE A 27 -3.32 4.79 -5.85
C PHE A 27 -2.02 4.30 -6.50
N ALA A 28 -2.11 3.44 -7.53
CA ALA A 28 -0.93 2.99 -8.28
C ALA A 28 -0.20 4.16 -8.93
N GLU A 29 -0.93 5.07 -9.57
CA GLU A 29 -0.39 6.28 -10.17
C GLU A 29 0.30 7.17 -9.12
N ARG A 30 -0.38 7.43 -7.99
CA ARG A 30 0.16 8.24 -6.89
C ARG A 30 1.48 7.71 -6.33
N ILE A 31 1.63 6.38 -6.25
CA ILE A 31 2.86 5.76 -5.72
C ILE A 31 3.93 5.50 -6.80
N GLY A 32 3.70 5.97 -8.04
CA GLY A 32 4.63 5.77 -9.16
C GLY A 32 4.75 4.32 -9.63
N ALA A 33 3.72 3.49 -9.37
CA ALA A 33 3.68 2.09 -9.77
C ALA A 33 2.72 1.86 -10.93
N LYS A 34 2.95 0.79 -11.71
CA LYS A 34 1.94 0.32 -12.67
C LYS A 34 0.79 -0.35 -11.91
N LYS A 35 -0.46 -0.19 -12.37
CA LYS A 35 -1.63 -0.88 -11.80
C LYS A 35 -1.42 -2.39 -11.65
N ARG A 36 -0.81 -3.06 -12.64
CA ARG A 36 -0.47 -4.50 -12.56
C ARG A 36 0.50 -4.83 -11.44
N ALA A 37 1.47 -3.96 -11.15
CA ALA A 37 2.39 -4.17 -10.03
C ALA A 37 1.63 -4.11 -8.70
N LEU A 38 0.77 -3.10 -8.53
CA LEU A 38 -0.10 -3.00 -7.35
C LEU A 38 -1.03 -4.21 -7.21
N ASP A 39 -1.66 -4.64 -8.30
CA ASP A 39 -2.55 -5.81 -8.29
C ASP A 39 -1.78 -7.07 -7.85
N ASN A 40 -0.54 -7.27 -8.30
CA ASN A 40 0.31 -8.38 -7.85
C ASN A 40 0.70 -8.29 -6.36
N TRP A 41 0.91 -7.07 -5.86
CA TRP A 41 1.19 -6.82 -4.45
C TRP A 41 -0.02 -7.07 -3.56
N LEU A 42 -1.22 -6.89 -4.11
CA LEU A 42 -2.50 -7.15 -3.44
C LEU A 42 -2.93 -8.61 -3.48
N LEU A 43 -2.20 -9.51 -4.16
CA LEU A 43 -2.54 -10.94 -4.16
C LEU A 43 -2.19 -11.61 -2.82
N PRO A 44 -2.91 -12.66 -2.41
CA PRO A 44 -2.50 -13.51 -1.29
C PRO A 44 -1.12 -14.11 -1.55
N SER A 45 -0.34 -14.34 -0.51
CA SER A 45 1.00 -14.94 -0.60
C SER A 45 1.02 -16.35 -1.20
N SER A 46 -0.12 -17.06 -1.16
CA SER A 46 -0.32 -18.36 -1.81
C SER A 46 -0.48 -18.30 -3.33
N SER A 47 -0.68 -17.11 -3.91
CA SER A 47 -0.80 -16.94 -5.35
C SER A 47 0.56 -17.01 -6.05
N ALA A 48 0.65 -17.74 -7.16
CA ALA A 48 1.86 -17.79 -7.98
C ALA A 48 2.24 -16.43 -8.60
N GLU A 49 1.27 -15.54 -8.77
CA GLU A 49 1.49 -14.19 -9.28
C GLU A 49 1.79 -13.17 -8.18
N HIS A 50 1.73 -13.56 -6.90
CA HIS A 50 2.09 -12.69 -5.80
C HIS A 50 3.53 -12.18 -5.97
N ARG A 51 3.71 -10.87 -5.77
CA ARG A 51 5.03 -10.25 -5.74
C ARG A 51 5.18 -9.47 -4.44
N ALA A 52 6.34 -9.61 -3.82
CA ALA A 52 6.69 -8.76 -2.70
C ALA A 52 6.86 -7.31 -3.20
N MET A 53 6.29 -6.38 -2.45
CA MET A 53 6.43 -4.95 -2.66
C MET A 53 7.84 -4.54 -2.23
N PRO A 54 8.57 -3.77 -3.06
CA PRO A 54 9.90 -3.29 -2.70
C PRO A 54 9.90 -2.41 -1.45
N ASP A 55 10.97 -2.46 -0.65
CA ASP A 55 11.13 -1.65 0.57
C ASP A 55 10.91 -0.14 0.35
N MET A 56 11.27 0.36 -0.83
CA MET A 56 11.08 1.77 -1.17
C MET A 56 9.60 2.15 -1.26
N ALA A 57 8.76 1.28 -1.82
CA ALA A 57 7.31 1.50 -1.87
C ALA A 57 6.68 1.44 -0.48
N TRP A 58 7.13 0.52 0.39
CA TRP A 58 6.74 0.50 1.80
C TRP A 58 7.01 1.82 2.50
N LYS A 59 8.25 2.33 2.40
CA LYS A 59 8.64 3.59 3.04
C LYS A 59 7.83 4.76 2.49
N PHE A 60 7.70 4.84 1.17
CA PHE A 60 6.99 5.94 0.52
C PHE A 60 5.51 6.01 0.92
N ILE A 61 4.80 4.87 0.93
CA ILE A 61 3.39 4.83 1.33
C ILE A 61 3.23 5.23 2.82
N ARG A 62 4.13 4.76 3.70
CA ARG A 62 4.10 5.15 5.12
C ARG A 62 4.31 6.66 5.30
N GLU A 63 5.20 7.28 4.53
CA GLU A 63 5.41 8.72 4.56
C GLU A 63 4.16 9.49 4.08
N ILE A 64 3.51 9.03 3.01
CA ILE A 64 2.24 9.62 2.53
C ILE A 64 1.18 9.59 3.64
N LEU A 65 1.02 8.46 4.33
CA LEU A 65 0.02 8.30 5.39
C LEU A 65 0.36 9.16 6.61
N SER A 66 1.62 9.19 7.04
CA SER A 66 2.09 10.02 8.15
C SER A 66 1.83 11.52 7.90
N HIS A 67 1.99 11.99 6.67
CA HIS A 67 1.70 13.39 6.33
C HIS A 67 0.20 13.73 6.34
N LEU A 68 -0.70 12.75 6.13
CA LEU A 68 -2.14 12.98 6.27
C LEU A 68 -2.55 13.17 7.73
N GLU A 69 -1.97 12.37 8.63
CA GLU A 69 -2.24 12.45 10.07
C GLU A 69 -1.72 13.75 10.71
N GLN A 70 -0.75 14.41 10.07
CA GLN A 70 -0.14 15.66 10.54
C GLN A 70 -0.88 16.94 10.09
N LYS A 71 -2.04 16.85 9.43
CA LYS A 71 -2.84 18.05 9.15
C LYS A 71 -3.40 18.65 10.45
N PRO A 72 -3.16 19.94 10.74
CA PRO A 72 -3.63 20.62 11.94
C PRO A 72 -5.15 20.83 11.97
#